data_AF-A0A5C3R0X2-F1
#
_entry.id   AF-A0A5C3R0X2-F1
#
_cell.length_a   1.000
_cell.length_b   1.000
_cell.length_c   1.000
_cell.angle_alpha   90.00
_cell.angle_beta   90.00
_cell.angle_gamma   90.00
#
_symmetry.space_group_name_H-M   'P 1'
#
loop_
_entity.id
_entity.type
_entity.pdbx_description
1 polymer ?
#
loop_
_entity_poly.entity_id
_entity_poly.type
_entity_poly.pdbx_seq_one_letter_code
_entity_poly.pdbx_strand_id
1 'polypeptide(L)'
;MNSSDAAKVAQQKQNELQKDWSAPTLTYEDVKPKTVAPSPDAYLIDVREPDEVIQGSIPSSVNIPLSALGNDLHLSAETFKSKYGFEKPRTHQELVFYCRSGRRSASASDIAKRNGYQNIFNYPGSWLDWVSKEKTN
;
A
#
# COMPACT_ATOMS: atom_id res chain seq x y z
N MET A 1 35.61 6.56 0.41
CA MET A 1 34.30 6.47 1.07
C MET A 1 33.32 5.95 0.03
N ASN A 2 32.78 4.74 0.20
CA ASN A 2 31.97 4.07 -0.81
C ASN A 2 30.55 4.66 -0.84
N SER A 3 30.01 4.86 -2.05
CA SER A 3 28.66 5.40 -2.29
C SER A 3 27.53 4.60 -1.62
N SER A 4 27.78 3.35 -1.21
CA SER A 4 26.82 2.48 -0.48
C SER A 4 26.57 2.91 0.97
N ASP A 5 27.56 3.52 1.64
CA ASP A 5 27.43 3.89 3.06
C ASP A 5 26.67 5.22 3.21
N ALA A 6 26.82 6.14 2.25
CA ALA A 6 26.08 7.39 2.22
C ALA A 6 24.57 7.18 2.05
N ALA A 7 24.16 6.22 1.20
CA ALA A 7 22.76 5.87 1.00
C ALA A 7 22.13 5.25 2.26
N LYS A 8 22.85 4.38 2.96
CA LYS A 8 22.38 3.78 4.22
C LYS A 8 22.24 4.80 5.34
N VAL A 9 23.19 5.73 5.47
CA VAL A 9 23.14 6.80 6.47
C VAL A 9 22.01 7.80 6.16
N ALA A 10 21.79 8.15 4.89
CA ALA A 10 20.66 8.98 4.47
C ALA A 10 19.31 8.29 4.77
N GLN A 11 19.22 6.98 4.50
CA GLN A 11 18.04 6.16 4.82
C GLN A 11 17.78 6.10 6.34
N GLN A 12 18.83 5.96 7.16
CA GLN A 12 18.69 5.94 8.62
C GLN A 12 18.25 7.30 9.19
N LYS A 13 18.84 8.40 8.73
CA LYS A 13 18.39 9.76 9.11
C LYS A 13 16.96 10.05 8.69
N GLN A 14 16.55 9.60 7.50
CA GLN A 14 15.16 9.73 7.05
C GLN A 14 14.21 8.88 7.91
N ASN A 15 14.60 7.67 8.30
CA ASN A 15 13.80 6.81 9.18
C ASN A 15 13.61 7.42 10.59
N GLU A 16 14.63 8.11 11.13
CA GLU A 16 14.51 8.80 12.42
C GLU A 16 13.62 10.04 12.35
N LEU A 17 13.66 10.79 11.25
CA LEU A 17 12.81 11.96 11.02
C LEU A 17 11.35 11.61 10.72
N GLN A 18 11.06 10.42 10.20
CA GLN A 18 9.71 9.96 9.86
C GLN A 18 9.01 9.21 11.01
N LYS A 19 9.64 9.09 12.17
CA LYS A 19 9.13 8.28 13.31
C LYS A 19 7.78 8.76 13.86
N ASP A 20 7.41 10.00 13.62
CA ASP A 20 6.15 10.62 14.07
C ASP A 20 5.08 10.73 12.96
N TRP A 21 5.31 10.12 11.80
CA TRP A 21 4.35 10.16 10.69
C TRP A 21 3.40 8.96 10.74
N SER A 22 2.10 9.23 10.72
CA SER A 22 1.06 8.23 10.47
C SER A 22 0.28 8.61 9.22
N ALA A 23 0.06 7.66 8.32
CA ALA A 23 -0.79 7.89 7.15
C ALA A 23 -2.22 8.28 7.57
N PRO A 24 -2.85 9.28 6.90
CA PRO A 24 -4.26 9.57 7.08
C PRO A 24 -5.11 8.31 6.88
N THR A 25 -6.10 8.12 7.76
CA THR A 25 -6.94 6.94 7.75
C THR A 25 -8.21 7.17 6.95
N LEU A 26 -8.61 6.18 6.15
CA LEU A 26 -9.90 6.14 5.45
C LEU A 26 -10.85 5.18 6.17
N THR A 27 -12.15 5.43 6.01
CA THR A 27 -13.22 4.54 6.48
C THR A 27 -13.79 3.70 5.34
N TYR A 28 -14.66 2.74 5.65
CA TYR A 28 -15.39 1.98 4.63
C TYR A 28 -16.13 2.90 3.63
N GLU A 29 -16.76 3.97 4.11
CA GLU A 29 -17.52 4.90 3.27
C GLU A 29 -16.62 5.70 2.32
N ASP A 30 -15.35 5.92 2.68
CA ASP A 30 -14.38 6.58 1.81
C ASP A 30 -13.79 5.62 0.76
N VAL A 31 -13.67 4.33 1.12
CA VAL A 31 -13.10 3.29 0.25
C VAL A 31 -14.13 2.76 -0.74
N LYS A 32 -15.39 2.55 -0.34
CA LYS A 32 -16.48 2.03 -1.19
C LYS A 32 -16.59 2.75 -2.54
N PRO A 33 -16.66 4.09 -2.64
CA PRO A 33 -16.76 4.77 -3.94
C PRO A 33 -15.53 4.51 -4.83
N LYS A 34 -14.33 4.35 -4.25
CA LYS A 34 -13.09 4.04 -4.98
C LYS A 34 -13.11 2.62 -5.58
N THR A 35 -13.87 1.70 -4.98
CA THR A 35 -14.07 0.35 -5.52
C THR A 35 -15.06 0.32 -6.68
N VAL A 36 -16.09 1.18 -6.63
CA VAL A 36 -17.16 1.26 -7.64
C VAL A 36 -16.72 2.04 -8.88
N ALA A 37 -15.97 3.12 -8.68
CA ALA A 37 -15.44 3.96 -9.75
C ALA A 37 -13.91 4.07 -9.60
N PRO A 38 -13.15 3.03 -9.99
CA PRO A 38 -11.69 3.07 -9.91
C PRO A 38 -11.13 4.15 -10.85
N SER A 39 -10.23 4.98 -10.30
CA SER A 39 -9.50 5.99 -11.07
C SER A 39 -8.11 5.44 -11.43
N PRO A 40 -7.57 5.72 -12.63
CA PRO A 40 -6.19 5.37 -12.97
C PRO A 40 -5.15 6.05 -12.08
N ASP A 41 -5.55 7.11 -11.36
CA ASP A 41 -4.70 7.86 -10.43
C ASP A 41 -4.86 7.45 -8.96
N ALA A 42 -5.60 6.37 -8.69
CA ALA A 42 -5.76 5.82 -7.36
C ALA A 42 -5.61 4.29 -7.35
N TYR A 43 -4.86 3.78 -6.38
CA TYR A 43 -4.65 2.36 -6.16
C TYR A 43 -5.14 1.96 -4.78
N LEU A 44 -6.01 0.96 -4.74
CA LEU A 44 -6.34 0.24 -3.53
C LEU A 44 -5.44 -1.01 -3.45
N ILE A 45 -4.50 -1.02 -2.52
CA ILE A 45 -3.45 -2.04 -2.42
C ILE A 45 -3.73 -2.97 -1.24
N ASP A 46 -3.93 -4.25 -1.56
CA ASP A 46 -4.01 -5.34 -0.61
C ASP A 46 -2.61 -5.84 -0.27
N VAL A 47 -2.20 -5.72 0.99
CA VAL A 47 -0.88 -6.19 1.45
C VAL A 47 -0.90 -7.53 2.17
N ARG A 48 -2.00 -8.27 2.05
CA ARG A 48 -2.09 -9.68 2.48
C ARG A 48 -1.22 -10.57 1.59
N GLU A 49 -0.91 -11.76 2.10
CA GLU A 49 -0.23 -12.77 1.30
C GLU A 49 -1.20 -13.35 0.25
N PRO A 50 -0.70 -13.81 -0.92
CA PRO A 50 -1.56 -14.23 -2.02
C PRO A 50 -2.58 -15.31 -1.63
N ASP A 51 -2.21 -16.22 -0.74
CA ASP A 51 -3.08 -17.30 -0.23
C ASP A 51 -4.32 -16.77 0.52
N GLU A 52 -4.22 -15.61 1.16
CA GLU A 52 -5.35 -14.93 1.81
C GLU A 52 -6.23 -14.21 0.77
N VAL A 53 -5.63 -13.69 -0.31
CA VAL A 53 -6.33 -12.92 -1.35
C VAL A 53 -7.19 -13.83 -2.23
N ILE A 54 -6.77 -15.07 -2.46
CA ILE A 54 -7.54 -16.08 -3.19
C ILE A 54 -8.92 -16.32 -2.57
N GLN A 55 -9.05 -16.13 -1.25
CA GLN A 55 -10.33 -16.30 -0.54
C GLN A 55 -11.29 -15.11 -0.70
N GLY A 56 -10.85 -14.05 -1.38
CA GLY A 56 -11.61 -12.83 -1.61
C GLY A 56 -10.80 -11.59 -1.26
N SER A 57 -11.05 -10.52 -2.00
CA SER A 57 -10.42 -9.21 -1.86
C SER A 57 -11.43 -8.10 -2.08
N ILE A 58 -11.08 -6.88 -1.68
CA ILE A 58 -11.91 -5.71 -1.97
C ILE A 58 -11.95 -5.52 -3.51
N PRO A 59 -13.11 -5.26 -4.12
CA PRO A 59 -13.20 -5.03 -5.56
C PRO A 59 -12.28 -3.90 -6.03
N SER A 60 -11.74 -4.04 -7.24
CA SER A 60 -10.80 -3.07 -7.85
C SER A 60 -9.47 -2.91 -7.12
N SER A 61 -9.19 -3.74 -6.11
CA SER A 61 -7.89 -3.75 -5.45
C SER A 61 -6.85 -4.57 -6.20
N VAL A 62 -5.59 -4.19 -6.00
CA VAL A 62 -4.41 -4.91 -6.49
C VAL A 62 -3.64 -5.48 -5.31
N ASN A 63 -3.05 -6.67 -5.46
CA ASN A 63 -2.29 -7.30 -4.39
C ASN A 63 -0.79 -7.02 -4.53
N ILE A 64 -0.19 -6.49 -3.47
CA ILE A 64 1.25 -6.37 -3.29
C ILE A 64 1.57 -6.84 -1.86
N PRO A 65 2.01 -8.09 -1.65
CA PRO A 65 2.26 -8.62 -0.31
C PRO A 65 3.23 -7.76 0.49
N LEU A 66 2.96 -7.53 1.78
CA LEU A 66 3.83 -6.70 2.63
C LEU A 66 5.28 -7.20 2.63
N SER A 67 5.47 -8.52 2.60
CA SER A 67 6.77 -9.20 2.56
C SER A 67 7.62 -8.80 1.35
N ALA A 68 6.97 -8.45 0.24
CA ALA A 68 7.60 -8.15 -1.04
C ALA A 68 7.62 -6.64 -1.34
N LEU A 69 6.64 -5.88 -0.80
CA LEU A 69 6.43 -4.44 -1.03
C LEU A 69 7.72 -3.62 -0.94
N GLY A 70 8.52 -3.80 0.11
CA GLY A 70 9.75 -3.00 0.30
C GLY A 70 10.76 -3.15 -0.84
N ASN A 71 10.91 -4.36 -1.39
CA ASN A 71 11.82 -4.61 -2.51
C ASN A 71 11.17 -4.25 -3.84
N ASP A 72 9.87 -4.52 -3.98
CA ASP A 72 9.17 -4.43 -5.24
C ASP A 72 8.86 -2.99 -5.65
N LEU A 73 8.77 -2.07 -4.69
CA LEU A 73 8.72 -0.63 -4.98
C LEU A 73 10.02 -0.10 -5.61
N HIS A 74 11.15 -0.80 -5.52
CA HIS A 74 12.39 -0.44 -6.19
C HIS A 74 12.54 -1.02 -7.60
N LEU A 75 11.65 -1.93 -8.02
CA LEU A 75 11.71 -2.53 -9.36
C LEU A 75 11.48 -1.48 -10.46
N SER A 76 12.01 -1.76 -11.65
CA SER A 76 11.65 -1.00 -12.85
C SER A 76 10.15 -1.14 -13.13
N ALA A 77 9.55 -0.15 -13.82
CA ALA A 77 8.13 -0.20 -14.17
C ALA A 77 7.79 -1.46 -15.00
N GLU A 78 8.67 -1.87 -15.91
CA GLU A 78 8.49 -3.04 -16.77
C GLU A 78 8.53 -4.36 -15.96
N THR A 79 9.49 -4.50 -15.05
CA THR A 79 9.59 -5.67 -14.18
C THR A 79 8.42 -5.74 -13.22
N PHE A 80 7.99 -4.60 -12.66
CA PHE A 80 6.84 -4.52 -11.77
C PHE A 80 5.56 -4.95 -12.50
N LYS A 81 5.33 -4.41 -13.70
CA LYS A 81 4.16 -4.77 -14.52
C LYS A 81 4.16 -6.25 -14.90
N SER A 82 5.32 -6.81 -15.23
CA SER A 82 5.44 -8.24 -15.54
C SER A 82 5.17 -9.14 -14.33
N LYS A 83 5.55 -8.68 -13.13
CA LYS A 83 5.36 -9.43 -11.87
C LYS A 83 3.92 -9.40 -11.37
N TYR A 84 3.27 -8.24 -11.43
CA TYR A 84 1.96 -8.04 -10.80
C TYR A 84 0.79 -7.92 -11.78
N GLY A 85 1.06 -7.72 -13.06
CA GLY A 85 0.03 -7.55 -14.09
C GLY A 85 -0.62 -6.16 -14.14
N PHE A 86 -0.11 -5.18 -13.39
CA PHE A 86 -0.61 -3.79 -13.41
C PHE A 86 0.53 -2.76 -13.42
N GLU A 87 0.21 -1.53 -13.82
CA GLU A 87 1.19 -0.45 -13.90
C GLU A 87 1.75 -0.09 -12.53
N LYS A 88 3.06 0.14 -12.46
CA LYS A 88 3.70 0.57 -11.21
C LYS A 88 3.10 1.91 -10.77
N PRO A 89 2.59 2.03 -9.53
CA PRO A 89 2.04 3.28 -9.07
C PRO A 89 3.11 4.37 -9.06
N ARG A 90 2.74 5.56 -9.55
CA ARG A 90 3.60 6.75 -9.54
C ARG A 90 3.61 7.38 -8.14
N THR A 91 4.67 8.11 -7.82
CA THR A 91 4.88 8.67 -6.46
C THR A 91 3.83 9.71 -6.02
N HIS A 92 3.09 10.31 -6.95
CA HIS A 92 2.03 11.30 -6.70
C HIS A 92 0.62 10.71 -6.72
N GLN A 93 0.46 9.47 -7.18
CA GLN A 93 -0.83 8.81 -7.23
C GLN A 93 -1.30 8.44 -5.83
N GLU A 94 -2.61 8.35 -5.66
CA GLU A 94 -3.22 7.99 -4.40
C GLU A 94 -3.02 6.50 -4.12
N LEU A 95 -2.40 6.15 -3.00
CA LEU A 95 -2.24 4.77 -2.55
C LEU A 95 -3.01 4.55 -1.25
N VAL A 96 -4.04 3.71 -1.32
CA VAL A 96 -4.80 3.26 -0.15
C VAL A 96 -4.36 1.85 0.21
N PHE A 97 -3.71 1.68 1.36
CA PHE A 97 -3.28 0.36 1.83
C PHE A 97 -4.31 -0.27 2.74
N TYR A 98 -4.56 -1.56 2.56
CA TYR A 98 -5.36 -2.37 3.48
C TYR A 98 -4.76 -3.77 3.62
N CYS A 99 -5.11 -4.46 4.69
CA CYS A 99 -4.68 -5.85 4.90
C CYS A 99 -5.85 -6.69 5.43
N ARG A 100 -5.60 -7.59 6.38
CA ARG A 100 -6.67 -8.32 7.09
C ARG A 100 -7.33 -7.48 8.19
N SER A 101 -6.53 -6.82 9.04
CA SER A 101 -7.00 -6.17 10.28
C SER A 101 -6.23 -4.87 10.63
N GLY A 102 -5.73 -4.15 9.63
CA GLY A 102 -5.05 -2.86 9.79
C GLY A 102 -3.56 -2.85 10.16
N ARG A 103 -3.02 -3.91 10.81
CA ARG A 103 -1.62 -3.88 11.30
C ARG A 103 -0.58 -3.83 10.18
N ARG A 104 -0.75 -4.66 9.14
CA ARG A 104 0.18 -4.74 8.00
C ARG A 104 0.07 -3.53 7.08
N SER A 105 -1.13 -2.94 6.96
CA SER A 105 -1.36 -1.77 6.11
C SER A 105 -0.70 -0.52 6.68
N ALA A 106 -0.65 -0.36 8.01
CA ALA A 106 0.16 0.69 8.64
C ALA A 106 1.65 0.57 8.25
N SER A 107 2.24 -0.62 8.39
CA SER A 107 3.63 -0.85 7.97
C SER A 107 3.84 -0.64 6.47
N ALA A 108 2.87 -1.01 5.64
CA ALA A 108 2.92 -0.76 4.20
C ALA A 108 2.94 0.74 3.87
N SER A 109 2.12 1.54 4.56
CA SER A 109 2.12 2.99 4.42
C SER A 109 3.49 3.59 4.76
N ASP A 110 4.13 3.12 5.84
CA ASP A 110 5.47 3.58 6.23
C ASP A 110 6.54 3.20 5.20
N ILE A 111 6.43 1.99 4.63
CA ILE A 111 7.34 1.52 3.57
C ILE A 111 7.16 2.39 2.31
N ALA A 112 5.92 2.64 1.90
CA ALA A 112 5.64 3.48 0.73
C ALA A 112 6.15 4.91 0.95
N LYS A 113 5.97 5.48 2.14
CA LYS A 113 6.45 6.83 2.46
C LYS A 113 7.96 6.94 2.36
N ARG A 114 8.69 5.95 2.88
CA ARG A 114 10.14 5.84 2.78
C ARG A 114 10.64 5.65 1.34
N ASN A 115 9.79 5.13 0.47
CA ASN A 115 10.04 4.99 -0.96
C ASN A 115 9.66 6.23 -1.79
N GLY A 116 9.29 7.34 -1.15
CA GLY A 116 9.02 8.61 -1.83
C GLY A 116 7.60 8.77 -2.35
N TYR A 117 6.68 7.88 -1.99
CA TYR A 117 5.26 8.07 -2.27
C TYR A 117 4.69 9.17 -1.36
N GLN A 118 3.89 10.04 -1.95
CA GLN A 118 3.43 11.28 -1.30
C GLN A 118 2.00 11.15 -0.79
N ASN A 119 1.10 10.61 -1.63
CA ASN A 119 -0.32 10.53 -1.36
C ASN A 119 -0.71 9.15 -0.83
N ILE A 120 -0.43 8.91 0.45
CA ILE A 120 -0.61 7.60 1.08
C ILE A 120 -1.73 7.67 2.11
N PHE A 121 -2.63 6.69 2.05
CA PHE A 121 -3.73 6.50 2.97
C PHE A 121 -3.70 5.07 3.52
N ASN A 122 -4.21 4.91 4.74
CA ASN A 122 -4.37 3.62 5.39
C ASN A 122 -5.87 3.35 5.61
N TYR A 123 -6.36 2.17 5.24
CA TYR A 123 -7.67 1.69 5.65
C TYR A 123 -7.51 0.71 6.82
N PRO A 124 -7.55 1.19 8.08
CA PRO A 124 -7.28 0.34 9.25
C PRO A 124 -8.36 -0.72 9.48
N GLY A 125 -9.61 -0.44 9.09
CA GLY A 125 -10.71 -1.42 9.12
C GLY A 125 -10.41 -2.65 8.26
N SER A 126 -9.73 -2.44 7.12
CA SER A 126 -9.18 -3.50 6.29
C SER A 126 -10.24 -4.51 5.84
N TRP A 127 -9.81 -5.70 5.42
CA TRP A 127 -10.71 -6.74 4.92
C TRP A 127 -11.83 -7.14 5.89
N LEU A 128 -11.54 -7.20 7.20
CA LEU A 128 -12.55 -7.59 8.20
C LEU A 128 -13.70 -6.59 8.31
N ASP A 129 -13.40 -5.28 8.33
CA ASP A 129 -14.42 -4.23 8.34
C ASP A 129 -15.22 -4.26 7.04
N TRP A 130 -14.55 -4.38 5.89
CA TRP A 130 -15.19 -4.50 4.58
C TRP A 130 -16.23 -5.64 4.55
N VAL A 131 -15.81 -6.87 4.89
CA VAL A 131 -16.71 -8.04 4.88
C VAL A 131 -17.84 -7.87 5.90
N SER A 132 -17.58 -7.25 7.05
CA SER A 132 -18.63 -6.98 8.04
C SER A 132 -19.69 -6.02 7.49
N LYS A 133 -19.29 -4.99 6.75
CA LYS A 133 -20.18 -3.98 6.17
C LYS A 133 -20.97 -4.53 4.98
N GLU A 134 -20.32 -5.29 4.08
CA GLU A 134 -20.98 -5.94 2.95
C GLU A 134 -22.00 -7.02 3.37
N LYS A 135 -21.85 -7.62 4.56
CA LYS A 135 -22.85 -8.56 5.09
C LYS A 135 -24.07 -7.89 5.71
N THR A 136 -23.97 -6.60 6.02
CA THR A 136 -25.01 -5.84 6.73
C THR A 136 -25.84 -4.97 5.77
N ASN A 137 -25.36 -4.78 4.53
CA ASN A 137 -26.07 -4.11 3.43
C ASN A 137 -26.66 -5.12 2.46
#